data_AF-A0A934T1M3-F1
#
_entry.id   AF-A0A934T1M3-F1
#
_cell.length_a   1.000
_cell.length_b   1.000
_cell.length_c   1.000
_cell.angle_alpha   90.00
_cell.angle_beta   90.00
_cell.angle_gamma   90.00
#
_symmetry.space_group_name_H-M   'P 1'
#
loop_
_entity.id
_entity.type
_entity.pdbx_description
1 polymer ?
#
loop_
_entity_poly.entity_id
_entity_poly.type
_entity_poly.pdbx_seq_one_letter_code
_entity_poly.pdbx_strand_id
1 'polypeptide(L)' 'MDQSLQNLQNQFLKELRENKTPISIFLVNGVRLHGCVEFFDNYVVAVRSEVTQLGTR' A
#
# COMPACT_ATOMS: atom_id res chain seq x y z
N MET A 1 -21.94 11.34 8.41
CA MET A 1 -20.82 10.86 7.56
C MET A 1 -20.50 9.46 8.01
N ASP A 2 -20.41 8.53 7.07
CA ASP A 2 -20.30 7.09 7.34
C ASP A 2 -18.91 6.73 7.89
N GLN A 3 -18.80 6.73 9.22
CA GLN A 3 -17.57 6.38 9.95
C GLN A 3 -17.15 4.91 9.73
N SER A 4 -18.04 4.05 9.19
CA SER A 4 -17.75 2.63 9.01
C SER A 4 -16.71 2.36 7.92
N LEU A 5 -16.77 3.10 6.81
CA LEU A 5 -15.83 2.98 5.70
C LEU A 5 -14.43 3.43 6.07
N GLN A 6 -14.31 4.54 6.81
CA GLN A 6 -13.03 5.00 7.36
C GLN A 6 -12.44 3.97 8.32
N ASN A 7 -13.27 3.28 9.11
CA ASN A 7 -12.80 2.24 10.02
C ASN A 7 -12.24 1.03 9.25
N LEU A 8 -12.96 0.54 8.24
CA LEU A 8 -12.50 -0.59 7.43
C LEU A 8 -11.20 -0.29 6.69
N GLN A 9 -11.10 0.86 6.04
CA GLN A 9 -9.88 1.27 5.33
C GLN A 9 -8.68 1.36 6.29
N ASN A 10 -8.87 2.01 7.43
CA ASN A 10 -7.80 2.18 8.42
C ASN A 10 -7.36 0.83 9.01
N GLN A 11 -8.30 -0.07 9.31
CA GLN A 11 -8.00 -1.41 9.81
C GLN A 11 -7.21 -2.20 8.75
N PHE A 12 -7.67 -2.20 7.51
CA PHE A 12 -7.01 -2.89 6.41
C PHE A 12 -5.58 -2.39 6.16
N LEU A 13 -5.39 -1.06 6.03
CA LEU A 13 -4.07 -0.46 5.81
C LEU A 13 -3.13 -0.67 7.01
N LYS A 14 -3.68 -0.69 8.24
CA LYS A 14 -2.92 -1.00 9.45
C LYS A 14 -2.41 -2.44 9.45
N GLU A 15 -3.27 -3.41 9.14
CA GLU A 15 -2.89 -4.83 9.06
C GLU A 15 -1.81 -5.07 8.00
N LEU A 16 -1.92 -4.43 6.82
CA LEU A 16 -0.92 -4.53 5.76
C LEU A 16 0.44 -3.95 6.18
N ARG A 17 0.44 -2.79 6.86
CA ARG A 17 1.67 -2.15 7.36
C ARG A 17 2.34 -2.98 8.44
N GLU A 18 1.57 -3.46 9.43
CA GLU A 18 2.10 -4.22 10.57
C GLU A 18 2.71 -5.55 10.13
N ASN A 19 2.07 -6.24 9.18
CA ASN A 19 2.55 -7.51 8.65
C ASN A 19 3.54 -7.36 7.48
N LYS A 20 3.88 -6.13 7.09
CA LYS A 20 4.70 -5.82 5.90
C LYS A 20 4.29 -6.64 4.68
N THR A 21 2.98 -6.76 4.46
CA THR A 21 2.43 -7.62 3.40
C THR A 21 2.74 -7.01 2.04
N PRO A 22 3.38 -7.75 1.11
CA PRO A 22 3.61 -7.27 -0.25
C PRO A 22 2.27 -7.10 -0.98
N ILE A 23 2.03 -5.91 -1.52
CA ILE A 23 0.80 -5.56 -2.24
C ILE A 23 1.08 -5.01 -3.62
N SER A 24 0.04 -4.95 -4.46
CA SER A 24 0.05 -4.20 -5.71
C SER A 24 -1.01 -3.10 -5.66
N ILE A 25 -0.62 -1.86 -5.95
CA ILE A 25 -1.51 -0.70 -6.02
C ILE A 25 -1.65 -0.29 -7.47
N PHE A 26 -2.89 -0.24 -7.96
CA PHE A 26 -3.21 0.17 -9.32
C PHE A 26 -3.69 1.62 -9.31
N LEU A 27 -2.93 2.49 -9.96
CA LEU A 27 -3.30 3.88 -10.14
C LEU A 27 -4.31 4.01 -11.28
N VAL A 28 -5.15 5.04 -11.23
CA VAL A 28 -6.20 5.29 -12.23
C VAL A 28 -5.67 5.47 -13.66
N ASN A 29 -4.40 5.87 -13.80
CA ASN A 29 -3.72 5.98 -15.10
C ASN A 29 -3.17 4.64 -15.63
N GLY A 30 -3.38 3.53 -14.91
CA GLY A 30 -2.94 2.19 -15.29
C GLY A 30 -1.56 1.79 -14.77
N VAL A 31 -0.82 2.68 -14.09
CA VAL A 31 0.47 2.32 -13.47
C VAL A 31 0.23 1.39 -12.29
N ARG A 32 1.02 0.32 -12.19
CA ARG A 32 1.04 -0.60 -11.04
C ARG A 32 2.28 -0.34 -10.19
N LEU A 33 2.08 -0.04 -8.92
CA LEU A 33 3.12 0.00 -7.89
C LEU A 33 3.14 -1.34 -7.15
N HIS A 34 4.33 -1.84 -6.80
CA HIS A 34 4.49 -3.07 -6.02
C HIS A 34 5.43 -2.83 -4.84
N GLY A 35 5.04 -3.31 -3.65
CA GLY A 35 5.82 -3.13 -2.43
C GLY A 35 4.96 -3.25 -1.18
N CYS A 36 5.45 -2.70 -0.06
CA CYS A 36 4.78 -2.77 1.25
C CYS A 36 4.39 -1.36 1.74
N VAL A 37 3.28 -1.26 2.48
CA VAL A 37 2.85 -0.01 3.10
C VAL A 37 3.79 0.36 4.24
N GLU A 38 4.33 1.57 4.23
CA GLU A 38 5.14 2.12 5.33
C GLU A 38 4.34 3.04 6.24
N PHE A 39 3.54 3.92 5.63
CA PHE A 39 2.76 4.94 6.32
C PHE A 39 1.51 5.29 5.51
N PHE A 40 0.47 5.77 6.17
CA PHE A 40 -0.71 6.31 5.52
C PHE A 40 -1.42 7.33 6.41
N ASP A 41 -2.17 8.23 5.77
CA ASP A 41 -3.16 9.10 6.36
C ASP A 41 -4.44 9.12 5.49
N ASN A 42 -5.33 10.09 5.72
CA ASN A 42 -6.60 10.19 5.00
C ASN A 42 -6.46 10.45 3.48
N TYR A 43 -5.29 10.86 3.00
CA TYR A 43 -5.07 11.27 1.61
C TYR A 43 -3.88 10.58 0.94
N VAL A 44 -2.88 10.16 1.72
CA VAL A 44 -1.61 9.65 1.19
C VAL A 44 -1.33 8.25 1.73
N VAL A 45 -0.78 7.39 0.86
CA VAL A 45 -0.18 6.10 1.21
C VAL A 45 1.27 6.09 0.75
N ALA A 46 2.20 5.90 1.68
CA ALA A 46 3.62 5.73 1.40
C ALA A 46 3.93 4.23 1.22
N VAL A 47 4.52 3.88 0.08
CA VAL A 47 4.83 2.51 -0.32
C VAL A 47 6.32 2.38 -0.53
N ARG A 48 6.95 1.42 0.15
CA ARG A 48 8.34 1.05 -0.09
C ARG A 48 8.37 -0.07 -1.12
N SER A 49 9.02 0.19 -2.26
CA SER A 49 9.27 -0.84 -3.26
C SER A 49 10.17 -1.91 -2.66
N GLU A 50 9.79 -3.17 -2.83
CA GLU A 50 10.76 -4.24 -2.75
C GLU A 50 11.65 -4.10 -3.99
N VAL A 51 12.96 -3.93 -3.80
CA VAL A 51 13.90 -3.87 -4.91
C VAL A 51 13.79 -5.20 -5.63
N THR A 52 13.17 -5.22 -6.81
CA THR A 52 13.38 -6.32 -7.73
C THR A 52 14.85 -6.22 -8.09
N GLN A 53 15.69 -7.11 -7.53
CA GLN A 53 17.04 -7.33 -8.07
C GLN A 53 16.84 -7.80 -9.50
N LEU A 54 16.83 -6.85 -10.44
CA LEU A 54 17.04 -7.13 -11.84
C LEU A 54 18.46 -7.67 -11.91
N GLY A 55 18.56 -9.00 -11.89
CA GLY A 55 19.83 -9.69 -12.05
C GLY A 55 20.42 -9.30 -13.39
N THR A 56 21.39 -8.38 -13.37
CA THR A 56 22.34 -8.22 -14.46
C THR A 56 23.17 -9.50 -14.51
N ARG A 57 22.73 -10.44 -15.35
CA ARG A 57 23.60 -11.44 -15.96
C ARG A 57 24.13 -10.87 -17.27
#